data_AF-A0A7J9YTY7-F1
#
_entry.id   AF-A0A7J9YTY7-F1
#
_cell.length_a   1.000
_cell.length_b   1.000
_cell.length_c   1.000
_cell.angle_alpha   90.00
_cell.angle_beta   90.00
_cell.angle_gamma   90.00
#
_symmetry.space_group_name_H-M   'P 1'
#
loop_
_entity.id
_entity.type
_entity.pdbx_description
1 polymer ?
#
loop_
_entity_poly.entity_id
_entity_poly.type
_entity_poly.pdbx_seq_one_letter_code
_entity_poly.pdbx_strand_id
1 'polypeptide(L)'
;MVTAEGEAIDLSYSSPRAAAEHDERAVLEELPWFEDGKPLRNWMLHETDFYDEVEQIWGKRWGAEGIGRLREVLVSRPTENEVRDEYADQWQYYYSSSAGNADLGRLQAQFDEYYETLEDNGVNVHRIEAPVPAIGPYGYLKNLVTLAGAGLVVRGGVIVHRMGLGSWQRGREVIWSKVLAALQVPIYLTIHGTAIGEPGAGRWLDSRTFVFNESVVANEAGLEQIGFVLEGLGVEMVTTHSPGWVDSIGNGNIGTSHADMFMLTPDVGKVVLAPHLVNYGFVRYLRGRDIEIIEVPVEEYWDLAVNGVTLEPGKVILNSGSERTMRALEEHGIEVIEVDFSESQRFAIAGLHCATLELIRDQPGPLLE
;
A
#
# COMPACT_ATOMS: atom_id res chain seq x y z
N MET A 1 -14.02 24.66 10.99
CA MET A 1 -13.47 24.71 12.35
C MET A 1 -12.63 25.96 12.50
N VAL A 2 -12.57 26.54 13.70
CA VAL A 2 -11.58 27.59 14.02
C VAL A 2 -10.63 27.01 15.05
N THR A 3 -9.32 27.06 14.79
CA THR A 3 -8.30 26.55 15.73
C THR A 3 -8.22 27.42 16.98
N ALA A 4 -7.55 26.94 18.03
CA ALA A 4 -7.30 27.74 19.23
C ALA A 4 -6.48 29.01 18.92
N GLU A 5 -5.72 28.98 17.84
CA GLU A 5 -4.90 30.08 17.31
C GLU A 5 -5.69 31.02 16.38
N GLY A 6 -6.98 30.74 16.12
CA GLY A 6 -7.85 31.57 15.30
C GLY A 6 -7.80 31.28 13.79
N GLU A 7 -7.14 30.20 13.37
CA GLU A 7 -7.09 29.78 11.98
C GLU A 7 -8.42 29.12 11.57
N ALA A 8 -9.02 29.59 10.48
CA ALA A 8 -10.21 28.96 9.91
C ALA A 8 -9.81 27.80 8.99
N ILE A 9 -10.34 26.62 9.28
CA ILE A 9 -10.19 25.40 8.48
C ILE A 9 -11.56 24.99 7.99
N ASP A 10 -11.75 24.91 6.68
CA ASP A 10 -13.00 24.40 6.12
C ASP A 10 -13.13 22.91 6.37
N LEU A 11 -14.21 22.52 7.04
CA LEU A 11 -14.57 21.12 7.21
C LEU A 11 -15.62 20.77 6.15
N SER A 12 -15.36 19.69 5.43
CA SER A 12 -16.37 19.08 4.57
C SER A 12 -16.77 17.73 5.17
N TYR A 13 -18.04 17.38 5.01
CA TYR A 13 -18.57 16.06 5.31
C TYR A 13 -19.44 15.66 4.14
N SER A 14 -19.14 14.52 3.52
CA SER A 14 -19.94 13.95 2.45
C SER A 14 -20.71 12.76 3.03
N SER A 15 -21.98 13.00 3.38
CA SER A 15 -22.88 11.89 3.65
C SER A 15 -23.22 11.17 2.34
N PRO A 16 -23.25 9.83 2.31
CA PRO A 16 -23.79 9.10 1.17
C PRO A 16 -25.30 9.32 0.99
N ARG A 17 -26.00 9.94 1.97
CA ARG A 17 -27.43 10.26 1.90
C ARG A 17 -27.63 11.76 1.62
N ALA A 18 -28.42 12.08 0.60
CA ALA A 18 -28.73 13.47 0.25
C ALA A 18 -29.71 14.08 1.26
N ALA A 19 -29.33 15.18 1.90
CA ALA A 19 -30.18 15.88 2.88
C ALA A 19 -31.50 16.39 2.29
N ALA A 20 -31.52 16.74 0.99
CA ALA A 20 -32.71 17.24 0.31
C ALA A 20 -33.81 16.18 0.14
N GLU A 21 -33.45 14.90 0.11
CA GLU A 21 -34.36 13.77 -0.10
C GLU A 21 -34.61 12.97 1.19
N HIS A 22 -34.06 13.44 2.33
CA HIS A 22 -34.11 12.70 3.59
C HIS A 22 -35.48 12.79 4.27
N ASP A 23 -36.15 11.65 4.41
CA ASP A 23 -37.36 11.48 5.23
C ASP A 23 -37.03 10.71 6.51
N GLU A 24 -36.84 11.44 7.60
CA GLU A 24 -36.53 10.87 8.91
C GLU A 24 -37.60 9.88 9.39
N ARG A 25 -38.88 10.14 9.09
CA ARG A 25 -39.97 9.26 9.57
C ARG A 25 -39.97 7.93 8.84
N ALA A 26 -39.76 7.96 7.54
CA ALA A 26 -39.62 6.73 6.75
C ALA A 26 -38.44 5.90 7.25
N VAL A 27 -37.29 6.53 7.56
CA VAL A 27 -36.15 5.84 8.14
C VAL A 27 -36.53 5.18 9.47
N LEU A 28 -37.15 5.92 10.41
CA LEU A 28 -37.56 5.36 11.70
C LEU A 28 -38.45 4.12 11.55
N GLU A 29 -39.37 4.11 10.57
CA GLU A 29 -40.25 2.96 10.30
C GLU A 29 -39.49 1.72 9.78
N GLU A 30 -38.32 1.88 9.16
CA GLU A 30 -37.46 0.80 8.67
C GLU A 30 -36.47 0.27 9.73
N LEU A 31 -36.18 1.06 10.77
CA LEU A 31 -35.15 0.71 11.75
C LEU A 31 -35.61 -0.42 12.69
N PRO A 32 -34.92 -1.56 12.75
CA PRO A 32 -35.34 -2.71 13.56
C PRO A 32 -35.24 -2.46 15.08
N TRP A 33 -34.47 -1.44 15.47
CA TRP A 33 -34.28 -0.99 16.85
C TRP A 33 -35.19 0.17 17.26
N PHE A 34 -36.00 0.71 16.34
CA PHE A 34 -36.99 1.75 16.63
C PHE A 34 -38.33 1.14 17.05
N GLU A 35 -38.94 1.72 18.08
CA GLU A 35 -40.33 1.45 18.45
C GLU A 35 -40.93 2.72 19.03
N ASP A 36 -42.08 3.14 18.49
CA ASP A 36 -42.75 4.38 18.91
C ASP A 36 -43.03 4.37 20.42
N GLY A 37 -42.74 5.50 21.08
CA GLY A 37 -42.89 5.67 22.53
C GLY A 37 -41.93 4.86 23.40
N LYS A 38 -40.93 4.18 22.83
CA LYS A 38 -39.92 3.40 23.58
C LYS A 38 -38.49 3.91 23.34
N PRO A 39 -37.56 3.67 24.29
CA PRO A 39 -36.16 3.96 24.05
C PRO A 39 -35.57 3.05 22.96
N LEU A 40 -34.51 3.54 22.31
CA LEU A 40 -33.71 2.78 21.37
C LEU A 40 -33.28 1.43 21.96
N ARG A 41 -33.49 0.35 21.21
CA ARG A 41 -33.05 -1.00 21.60
C ARG A 41 -31.54 -1.15 21.37
N ASN A 42 -30.74 -0.43 22.16
CA ASN A 42 -29.27 -0.35 22.00
C ASN A 42 -28.57 -1.71 21.87
N TRP A 43 -29.08 -2.75 22.56
CA TRP A 43 -28.52 -4.09 22.48
C TRP A 43 -28.50 -4.66 21.05
N MET A 44 -29.38 -4.19 20.16
CA MET A 44 -29.37 -4.60 18.75
C MET A 44 -28.20 -4.02 17.96
N LEU A 45 -27.70 -2.84 18.37
CA LEU A 45 -26.53 -2.22 17.76
C LEU A 45 -25.24 -2.98 18.10
N HIS A 46 -25.22 -3.70 19.22
CA HIS A 46 -24.06 -4.50 19.64
C HIS A 46 -23.82 -5.72 18.73
N GLU A 47 -24.83 -6.11 17.95
CA GLU A 47 -24.79 -7.25 17.04
C GLU A 47 -24.50 -6.81 15.59
N THR A 48 -24.31 -5.51 15.34
CA THR A 48 -24.05 -4.96 14.01
C THR A 48 -22.55 -4.92 13.78
N ASP A 49 -22.08 -5.55 12.70
CA ASP A 49 -20.68 -5.45 12.31
C ASP A 49 -20.42 -4.04 11.75
N PHE A 50 -19.28 -3.45 12.11
CA PHE A 50 -18.85 -2.15 11.57
C PHE A 50 -18.92 -2.13 10.04
N TYR A 51 -18.63 -3.25 9.37
CA TYR A 51 -18.67 -3.36 7.92
C TYR A 51 -20.03 -3.18 7.28
N ASP A 52 -21.09 -3.56 7.97
CA ASP A 52 -22.44 -3.44 7.46
C ASP A 52 -22.86 -1.96 7.36
N GLU A 53 -22.18 -1.10 8.12
CA GLU A 53 -22.47 0.33 8.20
C GLU A 53 -21.37 1.21 7.56
N VAL A 54 -20.18 0.67 7.29
CA VAL A 54 -19.02 1.44 6.78
C VAL A 54 -19.38 2.31 5.59
N GLU A 55 -20.08 1.75 4.60
CA GLU A 55 -20.47 2.50 3.40
C GLU A 55 -21.41 3.67 3.72
N GLN A 56 -22.32 3.46 4.67
CA GLN A 56 -23.33 4.44 5.06
C GLN A 56 -22.73 5.56 5.92
N ILE A 57 -21.66 5.27 6.65
CA ILE A 57 -20.98 6.22 7.55
C ILE A 57 -19.87 6.96 6.80
N TRP A 58 -19.06 6.24 6.04
CA TRP A 58 -17.81 6.70 5.44
C TRP A 58 -17.88 6.88 3.93
N GLY A 59 -18.99 6.52 3.30
CA GLY A 59 -19.30 6.78 1.88
C GLY A 59 -18.88 5.68 0.92
N LYS A 60 -18.00 4.75 1.33
CA LYS A 60 -17.55 3.60 0.54
C LYS A 60 -17.23 2.41 1.43
N ARG A 61 -17.28 1.21 0.85
CA ARG A 61 -16.70 -0.01 1.43
C ARG A 61 -15.20 -0.03 1.14
N TRP A 62 -14.40 0.47 2.08
CA TRP A 62 -12.94 0.41 1.99
C TRP A 62 -12.43 -1.02 2.11
N GLY A 63 -11.26 -1.33 1.53
CA GLY A 63 -10.61 -2.63 1.70
C GLY A 63 -9.88 -3.13 0.45
N ALA A 64 -8.58 -3.36 0.59
CA ALA A 64 -7.70 -3.81 -0.48
C ALA A 64 -7.05 -5.17 -0.20
N GLU A 65 -7.69 -6.03 0.61
CA GLU A 65 -7.16 -7.36 0.88
C GLU A 65 -7.15 -8.27 -0.34
N GLY A 66 -6.15 -9.14 -0.42
CA GLY A 66 -6.06 -10.16 -1.44
C GLY A 66 -5.61 -9.65 -2.80
N ILE A 67 -5.92 -10.46 -3.81
CA ILE A 67 -5.54 -10.22 -5.22
C ILE A 67 -6.77 -10.08 -6.13
N GLY A 68 -7.95 -9.85 -5.55
CA GLY A 68 -9.18 -9.56 -6.31
C GLY A 68 -9.02 -8.30 -7.17
N ARG A 69 -9.96 -8.07 -8.10
CA ARG A 69 -9.84 -6.97 -9.05
C ARG A 69 -9.65 -5.62 -8.35
N LEU A 70 -8.57 -4.93 -8.68
CA LEU A 70 -8.22 -3.60 -8.19
C LEU A 70 -9.20 -2.57 -8.73
N ARG A 71 -9.80 -1.78 -7.84
CA ARG A 71 -10.84 -0.82 -8.17
C ARG A 71 -10.42 0.61 -7.94
N GLU A 72 -9.65 0.87 -6.89
CA GLU A 72 -9.32 2.23 -6.49
C GLU A 72 -7.93 2.30 -5.86
N VAL A 73 -7.15 3.31 -6.24
CA VAL A 73 -5.81 3.57 -5.72
C VAL A 73 -5.60 5.04 -5.43
N LEU A 74 -4.63 5.34 -4.57
CA LEU A 74 -4.06 6.66 -4.36
C LEU A 74 -2.61 6.68 -4.83
N VAL A 75 -2.28 7.70 -5.62
CA VAL A 75 -0.95 7.92 -6.20
C VAL A 75 -0.55 9.39 -6.06
N SER A 76 0.76 9.71 -6.14
CA SER A 76 1.28 11.07 -5.98
C SER A 76 2.20 11.48 -7.10
N ARG A 77 1.94 12.67 -7.65
CA ARG A 77 2.70 13.23 -8.76
C ARG A 77 4.13 13.58 -8.32
N PRO A 78 5.17 13.21 -9.09
CA PRO A 78 6.53 13.68 -8.86
C PRO A 78 6.65 15.21 -8.99
N THR A 79 7.37 15.83 -8.06
CA THR A 79 7.62 17.29 -8.02
C THR A 79 9.12 17.59 -7.95
N GLU A 80 9.49 18.86 -7.94
CA GLU A 80 10.87 19.30 -7.73
C GLU A 80 11.50 18.78 -6.42
N ASN A 81 10.67 18.34 -5.46
CA ASN A 81 11.16 17.70 -4.25
C ASN A 81 12.00 16.46 -4.54
N GLU A 82 11.68 15.70 -5.59
CA GLU A 82 12.34 14.43 -5.91
C GLU A 82 13.67 14.62 -6.66
N VAL A 83 14.09 15.85 -6.96
CA VAL A 83 15.33 16.14 -7.73
C VAL A 83 16.24 17.14 -7.02
N ARG A 84 16.23 17.11 -5.69
CA ARG A 84 17.07 17.95 -4.83
C ARG A 84 18.55 17.58 -4.91
N ASP A 85 19.41 18.58 -4.98
CA ASP A 85 20.87 18.40 -5.01
C ASP A 85 21.39 17.64 -3.79
N GLU A 86 20.81 17.84 -2.60
CA GLU A 86 21.19 17.08 -1.41
C GLU A 86 20.96 15.57 -1.57
N TYR A 87 19.93 15.18 -2.32
CA TYR A 87 19.63 13.78 -2.60
C TYR A 87 20.61 13.18 -3.59
N ALA A 88 21.01 13.94 -4.61
CA ALA A 88 22.04 13.53 -5.57
C ALA A 88 23.43 13.41 -4.93
N ASP A 89 23.80 14.38 -4.08
CA ASP A 89 25.11 14.44 -3.42
C ASP A 89 25.27 13.32 -2.39
N GLN A 90 24.21 13.01 -1.64
CA GLN A 90 24.18 11.99 -0.60
C GLN A 90 23.32 10.79 -0.99
N TRP A 91 23.39 10.38 -2.26
CA TRP A 91 22.53 9.36 -2.87
C TRP A 91 22.47 8.02 -2.11
N GLN A 92 23.58 7.58 -1.50
CA GLN A 92 23.58 6.37 -0.67
C GLN A 92 22.83 6.54 0.64
N TYR A 93 22.93 7.71 1.28
CA TYR A 93 22.12 8.01 2.46
C TYR A 93 20.65 8.02 2.08
N TYR A 94 20.29 8.67 0.97
CA TYR A 94 18.90 8.82 0.53
C TYR A 94 18.33 7.64 -0.28
N TYR A 95 19.06 6.52 -0.34
CA TYR A 95 18.66 5.27 -1.03
C TYR A 95 18.28 5.46 -2.50
N SER A 96 19.12 6.16 -3.26
CA SER A 96 19.09 6.12 -4.72
C SER A 96 20.00 5.00 -5.24
N SER A 97 19.82 4.53 -6.48
CA SER A 97 20.66 3.46 -7.04
C SER A 97 21.97 3.97 -7.67
N SER A 98 22.07 5.27 -7.93
CA SER A 98 23.26 5.91 -8.48
C SER A 98 23.36 7.38 -8.07
N ALA A 99 24.55 7.96 -8.23
CA ALA A 99 24.79 9.38 -8.01
C ALA A 99 24.14 10.25 -9.10
N GLY A 100 23.81 11.50 -8.73
CA GLY A 100 23.19 12.48 -9.61
C GLY A 100 21.67 12.56 -9.46
N ASN A 101 21.08 13.60 -10.05
CA ASN A 101 19.64 13.79 -10.05
C ASN A 101 18.94 12.94 -11.13
N ALA A 102 17.70 12.55 -10.84
CA ALA A 102 16.79 12.10 -11.87
C ALA A 102 16.37 13.27 -12.78
N ASP A 103 15.99 12.93 -14.01
CA ASP A 103 15.32 13.84 -14.92
C ASP A 103 13.84 13.96 -14.51
N LEU A 104 13.45 15.10 -13.95
CA LEU A 104 12.08 15.33 -13.48
C LEU A 104 11.04 15.19 -14.60
N GLY A 105 11.36 15.61 -15.82
CA GLY A 105 10.43 15.51 -16.94
C GLY A 105 10.20 14.06 -17.35
N ARG A 106 11.26 13.25 -17.41
CA ARG A 106 11.15 11.81 -17.64
C ARG A 106 10.44 11.09 -16.49
N LEU A 107 10.75 11.46 -15.25
CA LEU A 107 10.10 10.90 -14.06
C LEU A 107 8.58 11.18 -14.08
N GLN A 108 8.17 12.41 -14.38
CA GLN A 108 6.76 12.75 -14.52
C GLN A 108 6.08 12.00 -15.67
N ALA A 109 6.74 11.88 -16.83
CA ALA A 109 6.19 11.15 -17.98
C ALA A 109 5.98 9.65 -17.67
N GLN A 110 6.95 8.99 -17.02
CA GLN A 110 6.83 7.58 -16.64
C GLN A 110 5.73 7.34 -15.61
N PHE A 111 5.59 8.24 -14.62
CA PHE A 111 4.49 8.17 -13.65
C PHE A 111 3.13 8.42 -14.30
N ASP A 112 3.03 9.40 -15.20
CA ASP A 112 1.80 9.70 -15.94
C ASP A 112 1.38 8.50 -16.82
N GLU A 113 2.32 7.86 -17.53
CA GLU A 113 2.09 6.63 -18.32
C GLU A 113 1.59 5.47 -17.44
N TYR A 114 2.19 5.27 -16.27
CA TYR A 114 1.75 4.26 -15.33
C TYR A 114 0.32 4.51 -14.83
N TYR A 115 -0.01 5.76 -14.52
CA TYR A 115 -1.34 6.13 -14.05
C TYR A 115 -2.40 5.95 -15.13
N GLU A 116 -2.09 6.33 -16.37
CA GLU A 116 -2.95 6.06 -17.53
C GLU A 116 -3.15 4.54 -17.73
N THR A 117 -2.09 3.74 -17.57
CA THR A 117 -2.16 2.27 -17.65
C THR A 117 -3.13 1.68 -16.60
N LEU A 118 -3.12 2.21 -15.36
CA LEU A 118 -4.09 1.80 -14.34
C LEU A 118 -5.53 2.15 -14.74
N GLU A 119 -5.75 3.36 -15.25
CA GLU A 119 -7.07 3.84 -15.69
C GLU A 119 -7.62 3.05 -16.88
N ASP A 120 -6.77 2.73 -17.86
CA ASP A 120 -7.13 1.91 -19.03
C ASP A 120 -7.54 0.48 -18.64
N ASN A 121 -7.10 0.01 -17.46
CA ASN A 121 -7.51 -1.28 -16.88
C ASN A 121 -8.70 -1.16 -15.90
N GLY A 122 -9.32 0.03 -15.84
CA GLY A 122 -10.55 0.28 -15.09
C GLY A 122 -10.34 0.52 -13.60
N VAL A 123 -9.15 0.95 -13.19
CA VAL A 123 -8.85 1.39 -11.83
C VAL A 123 -9.15 2.88 -11.69
N ASN A 124 -9.87 3.28 -10.65
CA ASN A 124 -10.06 4.68 -10.28
C ASN A 124 -8.78 5.21 -9.60
N VAL A 125 -8.13 6.20 -10.21
CA VAL A 125 -6.85 6.73 -9.72
C VAL A 125 -7.04 8.09 -9.05
N HIS A 126 -6.96 8.10 -7.72
CA HIS A 126 -6.87 9.34 -6.95
C HIS A 126 -5.44 9.88 -7.00
N ARG A 127 -5.29 11.11 -7.47
CA ARG A 127 -3.99 11.78 -7.58
C ARG A 127 -3.86 12.86 -6.52
N ILE A 128 -2.69 12.95 -5.92
CA ILE A 128 -2.31 14.05 -5.05
C ILE A 128 -1.02 14.71 -5.53
N GLU A 129 -0.91 16.00 -5.24
CA GLU A 129 0.35 16.71 -5.25
C GLU A 129 0.71 16.99 -3.80
N ALA A 130 1.78 16.34 -3.32
CA ALA A 130 2.24 16.56 -1.96
C ALA A 130 2.65 18.03 -1.77
N PRO A 131 2.32 18.66 -0.62
CA PRO A 131 2.69 20.04 -0.38
C PRO A 131 4.21 20.17 -0.28
N VAL A 132 4.79 21.08 -1.06
CA VAL A 132 6.23 21.36 -1.08
C VAL A 132 6.52 22.82 -0.70
N PRO A 133 7.61 23.12 0.05
CA PRO A 133 8.53 22.14 0.64
C PRO A 133 7.90 21.38 1.81
N ALA A 134 8.15 20.07 1.87
CA ALA A 134 7.77 19.23 2.99
C ALA A 134 8.99 18.97 3.88
N ILE A 135 8.92 19.38 5.16
CA ILE A 135 10.01 19.23 6.12
C ILE A 135 9.52 18.38 7.29
N GLY A 136 10.22 17.27 7.53
CA GLY A 136 10.03 16.41 8.68
C GLY A 136 11.00 16.73 9.82
N PRO A 137 11.03 15.88 10.87
CA PRO A 137 11.92 16.06 12.01
C PRO A 137 13.41 15.89 11.66
N TYR A 138 13.74 15.32 10.49
CA TYR A 138 15.11 15.03 10.07
C TYR A 138 15.50 15.71 8.73
N GLY A 139 14.79 16.76 8.32
CA GLY A 139 15.06 17.50 7.08
C GLY A 139 13.95 17.36 6.05
N TYR A 140 14.26 17.62 4.78
CA TYR A 140 13.29 17.50 3.68
C TYR A 140 12.78 16.07 3.56
N LEU A 141 11.46 15.93 3.44
CA LEU A 141 10.83 14.63 3.21
C LEU A 141 11.15 14.15 1.79
N LYS A 142 11.79 12.98 1.65
CA LYS A 142 12.04 12.33 0.34
C LYS A 142 10.95 11.30 0.03
N ASN A 143 10.82 10.94 -1.25
CA ASN A 143 9.94 9.88 -1.74
C ASN A 143 8.46 10.23 -1.50
N LEU A 144 8.04 11.48 -1.79
CA LEU A 144 6.62 11.86 -1.69
C LEU A 144 5.74 11.16 -2.74
N VAL A 145 6.35 10.35 -3.60
CA VAL A 145 5.72 9.55 -4.65
C VAL A 145 5.47 8.09 -4.26
N THR A 146 6.02 7.59 -3.14
CA THR A 146 5.88 6.16 -2.76
C THR A 146 4.66 5.89 -1.86
N LEU A 147 3.48 5.78 -2.46
CA LEU A 147 2.21 5.77 -1.72
C LEU A 147 1.90 4.48 -0.96
N ALA A 148 2.53 3.36 -1.28
CA ALA A 148 2.50 2.19 -0.39
C ALA A 148 2.99 2.55 1.04
N GLY A 149 3.85 3.57 1.16
CA GLY A 149 4.31 4.15 2.44
C GLY A 149 3.24 4.91 3.25
N ALA A 150 2.01 5.06 2.74
CA ALA A 150 0.93 5.73 3.46
C ALA A 150 0.24 4.83 4.49
N GLY A 151 0.09 3.54 4.17
CA GLY A 151 -0.72 2.66 4.98
C GLY A 151 -0.91 1.28 4.36
N LEU A 152 -1.51 0.37 5.12
CA LEU A 152 -2.17 -0.81 4.57
C LEU A 152 -3.67 -0.62 4.72
N VAL A 153 -4.39 -0.53 3.60
CA VAL A 153 -5.85 -0.49 3.62
C VAL A 153 -6.38 -1.93 3.65
N VAL A 154 -7.23 -2.19 4.64
CA VAL A 154 -7.94 -3.45 4.83
C VAL A 154 -9.44 -3.13 4.93
N ARG A 155 -10.33 -4.12 4.98
CA ARG A 155 -10.94 -4.45 6.28
C ARG A 155 -11.51 -3.32 7.12
N GLY A 156 -11.88 -2.16 6.59
CA GLY A 156 -12.79 -1.14 7.13
C GLY A 156 -12.05 0.15 7.38
N GLY A 157 -10.79 0.21 6.98
CA GLY A 157 -9.92 1.31 7.30
C GLY A 157 -8.48 1.00 6.98
N VAL A 158 -7.60 1.82 7.55
CA VAL A 158 -6.18 1.81 7.22
C VAL A 158 -5.33 1.75 8.49
N ILE A 159 -4.24 1.00 8.40
CA ILE A 159 -3.13 1.02 9.36
C ILE A 159 -2.08 1.98 8.80
N VAL A 160 -1.91 3.15 9.42
CA VAL A 160 -0.93 4.15 8.99
C VAL A 160 0.46 3.77 9.51
N HIS A 161 1.45 3.91 8.63
CA HIS A 161 2.84 3.50 8.87
C HIS A 161 3.52 4.27 10.00
N ARG A 162 4.62 3.69 10.48
CA ARG A 162 5.72 4.43 11.07
C ARG A 162 7.04 3.96 10.47
N MET A 163 7.64 4.81 9.66
CA MET A 163 8.78 4.44 8.82
C MET A 163 10.02 4.08 9.64
N GLY A 164 10.60 2.93 9.29
CA GLY A 164 11.90 2.41 9.73
C GLY A 164 12.98 2.63 8.67
N LEU A 165 12.61 2.56 7.39
CA LEU A 165 13.52 2.74 6.27
C LEU A 165 13.76 4.23 6.00
N GLY A 166 14.85 4.77 6.55
CA GLY A 166 15.26 6.15 6.28
C GLY A 166 14.51 7.20 7.10
N SER A 167 15.26 7.95 7.92
CA SER A 167 14.70 8.96 8.81
C SER A 167 14.01 10.10 8.06
N TRP A 168 14.48 10.41 6.85
CA TRP A 168 13.91 11.45 5.97
C TRP A 168 12.51 11.13 5.44
N GLN A 169 11.95 9.95 5.72
CA GLN A 169 10.55 9.65 5.40
C GLN A 169 9.58 10.00 6.53
N ARG A 170 10.08 10.20 7.76
CA ARG A 170 9.24 10.47 8.93
C ARG A 170 8.61 11.86 8.84
N GLY A 171 7.30 11.94 9.02
CA GLY A 171 6.48 13.13 8.78
C GLY A 171 5.53 12.98 7.59
N ARG A 172 5.81 12.03 6.67
CA ARG A 172 4.93 11.71 5.53
C ARG A 172 3.56 11.23 6.01
N GLU A 173 3.50 10.52 7.14
CA GLU A 173 2.27 10.03 7.75
C GLU A 173 1.25 11.15 8.04
N VAL A 174 1.70 12.38 8.29
CA VAL A 174 0.81 13.54 8.50
C VAL A 174 0.14 13.96 7.20
N ILE A 175 0.90 14.00 6.10
CA ILE A 175 0.39 14.35 4.78
C ILE A 175 -0.61 13.28 4.33
N TRP A 176 -0.20 12.01 4.43
CA TRP A 176 -1.03 10.88 4.00
C TRP A 176 -2.28 10.70 4.85
N SER A 177 -2.22 10.90 6.17
CA SER A 177 -3.41 10.84 7.02
C SER A 177 -4.43 11.93 6.67
N LYS A 178 -3.98 13.12 6.27
CA LYS A 178 -4.90 14.18 5.79
C LYS A 178 -5.59 13.80 4.49
N VAL A 179 -4.87 13.15 3.56
CA VAL A 179 -5.45 12.65 2.32
C VAL A 179 -6.46 11.54 2.59
N LEU A 180 -6.09 10.56 3.42
CA LEU A 180 -6.98 9.47 3.85
C LEU A 180 -8.25 10.01 4.53
N ALA A 181 -8.11 11.00 5.41
CA ALA A 181 -9.25 11.66 6.04
C ALA A 181 -10.13 12.41 5.03
N ALA A 182 -9.53 13.10 4.06
CA ALA A 182 -10.27 13.79 2.98
C ALA A 182 -11.03 12.81 2.08
N LEU A 183 -10.50 11.59 1.90
CA LEU A 183 -11.17 10.50 1.21
C LEU A 183 -12.22 9.80 2.09
N GLN A 184 -12.36 10.15 3.37
CA GLN A 184 -13.20 9.45 4.36
C GLN A 184 -12.80 7.98 4.57
N VAL A 185 -11.50 7.67 4.54
CA VAL A 185 -10.98 6.35 4.95
C VAL A 185 -10.82 6.31 6.47
N PRO A 186 -11.45 5.36 7.19
CA PRO A 186 -11.27 5.22 8.63
C PRO A 186 -9.83 4.85 8.97
N ILE A 187 -9.22 5.49 9.98
CA ILE A 187 -7.89 5.11 10.46
C ILE A 187 -8.06 4.24 11.69
N TYR A 188 -7.68 2.97 11.61
CA TYR A 188 -7.70 2.07 12.77
C TYR A 188 -6.59 2.41 13.76
N LEU A 189 -5.40 2.67 13.22
CA LEU A 189 -4.20 2.86 14.00
C LEU A 189 -3.18 3.66 13.20
N THR A 190 -2.47 4.55 13.88
CA THR A 190 -1.16 5.04 13.45
C THR A 190 -0.11 4.35 14.31
N ILE A 191 0.83 3.63 13.67
CA ILE A 191 1.85 2.87 14.39
C ILE A 191 2.68 3.83 15.26
N HIS A 192 2.84 3.52 16.55
CA HIS A 192 3.34 4.47 17.54
C HIS A 192 4.22 3.85 18.65
N GLY A 193 4.78 4.71 19.50
CA GLY A 193 5.68 4.28 20.57
C GLY A 193 7.05 3.87 20.05
N THR A 194 7.53 2.68 20.43
CA THR A 194 8.76 2.08 19.89
C THR A 194 8.51 1.25 18.64
N ALA A 195 7.24 1.00 18.28
CA ALA A 195 6.87 0.20 17.12
C ALA A 195 7.29 0.83 15.79
N ILE A 196 7.83 0.02 14.90
CA ILE A 196 8.19 0.39 13.53
C ILE A 196 7.48 -0.59 12.61
N GLY A 197 6.87 -0.09 11.55
CA GLY A 197 6.14 -0.94 10.61
C GLY A 197 5.71 -0.16 9.37
N GLU A 198 5.99 -0.74 8.21
CA GLU A 198 5.61 -0.24 6.89
C GLU A 198 4.69 -1.25 6.17
N PRO A 199 3.51 -1.59 6.72
CA PRO A 199 2.67 -2.70 6.24
C PRO A 199 2.16 -2.53 4.80
N GLY A 200 2.12 -1.32 4.26
CA GLY A 200 1.68 -1.07 2.89
C GLY A 200 2.63 -1.63 1.82
N ALA A 201 3.86 -1.98 2.20
CA ALA A 201 4.81 -2.69 1.33
C ALA A 201 4.84 -4.21 1.60
N GLY A 202 3.84 -4.73 2.32
CA GLY A 202 3.57 -6.17 2.41
C GLY A 202 2.92 -6.73 1.15
N ARG A 203 2.62 -8.03 1.13
CA ARG A 203 1.98 -8.70 -0.02
C ARG A 203 0.88 -9.65 0.43
N TRP A 204 -0.23 -9.69 -0.29
CA TRP A 204 -1.27 -10.69 -0.07
C TRP A 204 -0.93 -11.98 -0.82
N LEU A 205 -1.11 -13.13 -0.18
CA LEU A 205 -1.18 -14.42 -0.89
C LEU A 205 -2.60 -14.69 -1.38
N ASP A 206 -3.58 -14.29 -0.57
CA ASP A 206 -5.01 -14.35 -0.86
C ASP A 206 -5.75 -13.35 0.04
N SER A 207 -7.08 -13.40 0.08
CA SER A 207 -7.90 -12.43 0.85
C SER A 207 -7.87 -12.63 2.37
N ARG A 208 -7.11 -13.60 2.89
CA ARG A 208 -6.98 -13.93 4.32
C ARG A 208 -5.55 -14.13 4.78
N THR A 209 -4.57 -14.18 3.89
CA THR A 209 -3.17 -14.39 4.25
C THR A 209 -2.31 -13.25 3.73
N PHE A 210 -1.74 -12.51 4.68
CA PHE A 210 -0.90 -11.34 4.44
C PHE A 210 0.56 -11.65 4.80
N VAL A 211 1.46 -11.48 3.85
CA VAL A 211 2.90 -11.66 4.02
C VAL A 211 3.52 -10.31 4.36
N PHE A 212 4.22 -10.28 5.50
CA PHE A 212 4.93 -9.10 5.96
C PHE A 212 6.35 -9.45 6.40
N ASN A 213 7.28 -8.50 6.28
CA ASN A 213 8.69 -8.78 6.52
C ASN A 213 9.20 -8.07 7.77
N GLU A 214 9.71 -8.86 8.73
CA GLU A 214 10.50 -8.34 9.84
C GLU A 214 11.93 -8.05 9.34
N SER A 215 12.19 -6.78 9.06
CA SER A 215 13.52 -6.30 8.64
C SER A 215 13.75 -4.89 9.18
N VAL A 216 14.55 -4.05 8.51
CA VAL A 216 14.70 -2.63 8.87
C VAL A 216 13.38 -1.84 8.82
N VAL A 217 12.37 -2.42 8.18
CA VAL A 217 11.05 -1.84 7.91
C VAL A 217 10.02 -2.18 9.00
N ALA A 218 10.35 -3.10 9.92
CA ALA A 218 9.48 -3.50 11.01
C ALA A 218 10.23 -4.09 12.21
N ASN A 219 9.77 -3.81 13.43
CA ASN A 219 10.25 -4.48 14.64
C ASN A 219 9.12 -5.23 15.36
N GLU A 220 9.45 -6.02 16.38
CA GLU A 220 8.49 -6.82 17.17
C GLU A 220 7.26 -6.02 17.62
N ALA A 221 7.44 -4.83 18.21
CA ALA A 221 6.33 -3.97 18.64
C ALA A 221 5.46 -3.48 17.47
N GLY A 222 6.01 -3.36 16.26
CA GLY A 222 5.27 -3.09 15.04
C GLY A 222 4.48 -4.29 14.55
N LEU A 223 5.09 -5.49 14.59
CA LEU A 223 4.39 -6.74 14.26
C LEU A 223 3.20 -6.96 15.19
N GLU A 224 3.34 -6.69 16.49
CA GLU A 224 2.24 -6.79 17.46
C GLU A 224 1.09 -5.83 17.12
N GLN A 225 1.40 -4.58 16.77
CA GLN A 225 0.38 -3.57 16.42
C GLN A 225 -0.33 -3.90 15.11
N ILE A 226 0.40 -4.37 14.09
CA ILE A 226 -0.18 -4.78 12.80
C ILE A 226 -1.00 -6.05 13.00
N GLY A 227 -0.45 -7.05 13.68
CA GLY A 227 -1.10 -8.31 14.00
C GLY A 227 -2.41 -8.12 14.76
N PHE A 228 -2.44 -7.24 15.76
CA PHE A 228 -3.67 -6.92 16.50
C PHE A 228 -4.83 -6.50 15.59
N VAL A 229 -4.56 -5.66 14.58
CA VAL A 229 -5.60 -5.24 13.63
C VAL A 229 -5.97 -6.38 12.68
N LEU A 230 -4.98 -7.08 12.10
CA LEU A 230 -5.23 -8.14 11.13
C LEU A 230 -5.95 -9.36 11.74
N GLU A 231 -5.57 -9.78 12.95
CA GLU A 231 -6.22 -10.87 13.68
C GLU A 231 -7.69 -10.55 13.98
N GLY A 232 -7.98 -9.30 14.37
CA GLY A 232 -9.35 -8.83 14.59
C GLY A 232 -10.23 -8.90 13.32
N LEU A 233 -9.60 -8.90 12.15
CA LEU A 233 -10.25 -9.04 10.85
C LEU A 233 -10.20 -10.48 10.31
N GLY A 234 -9.68 -11.44 11.07
CA GLY A 234 -9.53 -12.83 10.65
C GLY A 234 -8.49 -13.03 9.55
N VAL A 235 -7.48 -12.16 9.46
CA VAL A 235 -6.35 -12.25 8.53
C VAL A 235 -5.15 -12.88 9.23
N GLU A 236 -4.59 -13.95 8.63
CA GLU A 236 -3.30 -14.56 9.00
C GLU A 236 -2.17 -13.64 8.52
N MET A 237 -1.33 -13.17 9.45
CA MET A 237 -0.08 -12.50 9.10
C MET A 237 1.08 -13.51 9.10
N VAL A 238 1.70 -13.70 7.94
CA VAL A 238 2.90 -14.53 7.76
C VAL A 238 4.13 -13.64 7.80
N THR A 239 4.88 -13.72 8.89
CA THR A 239 6.13 -12.95 9.04
C THR A 239 7.30 -13.66 8.36
N THR A 240 7.96 -12.96 7.44
CA THR A 240 9.21 -13.37 6.79
C THR A 240 10.40 -12.61 7.37
N HIS A 241 11.62 -13.07 7.06
CA HIS A 241 12.84 -12.38 7.43
C HIS A 241 13.82 -12.32 6.24
N SER A 242 14.41 -11.14 6.01
CA SER A 242 15.45 -10.95 5.00
C SER A 242 16.85 -11.38 5.48
N PRO A 243 17.83 -11.60 4.56
CA PRO A 243 19.17 -12.10 4.89
C PRO A 243 19.98 -11.25 5.87
N GLY A 244 19.66 -9.96 6.02
CA GLY A 244 20.21 -9.10 7.08
C GLY A 244 20.73 -7.75 6.60
N TRP A 245 21.21 -6.94 7.56
CA TRP A 245 21.82 -5.63 7.30
C TRP A 245 23.14 -5.76 6.53
N VAL A 246 23.40 -4.81 5.64
CA VAL A 246 24.66 -4.67 4.89
C VAL A 246 25.23 -3.26 5.07
N ASP A 247 26.56 -3.15 5.14
CA ASP A 247 27.26 -1.85 5.29
C ASP A 247 27.37 -1.06 3.97
N SER A 248 27.10 -1.70 2.83
CA SER A 248 27.11 -1.05 1.52
C SER A 248 25.98 -1.60 0.66
N ILE A 249 25.19 -0.68 0.11
CA ILE A 249 24.16 -0.99 -0.87
C ILE A 249 24.71 -1.02 -2.30
N GLY A 250 25.99 -0.79 -2.57
CA GLY A 250 26.49 -0.75 -3.96
C GLY A 250 25.60 0.09 -4.89
N ASN A 251 25.05 -0.55 -5.94
CA ASN A 251 24.05 0.04 -6.86
C ASN A 251 22.60 -0.42 -6.57
N GLY A 252 22.35 -1.03 -5.41
CA GLY A 252 21.04 -1.51 -4.96
C GLY A 252 21.06 -2.15 -3.56
N ASN A 253 20.06 -1.87 -2.73
CA ASN A 253 19.96 -2.41 -1.36
C ASN A 253 19.75 -3.94 -1.30
N ILE A 254 20.82 -4.73 -1.33
CA ILE A 254 20.76 -6.19 -1.16
C ILE A 254 20.78 -6.51 0.34
N GLY A 255 19.65 -6.96 0.90
CA GLY A 255 19.60 -7.57 2.24
C GLY A 255 18.57 -6.99 3.20
N THR A 256 18.14 -5.74 2.97
CA THR A 256 17.07 -5.09 3.74
C THR A 256 15.95 -4.69 2.82
N SER A 257 14.78 -5.30 2.96
CA SER A 257 13.73 -5.19 1.95
C SER A 257 12.33 -5.29 2.56
N HIS A 258 11.36 -4.74 1.84
CA HIS A 258 9.93 -4.97 2.03
C HIS A 258 9.50 -6.27 1.34
N ALA A 259 8.26 -6.74 1.56
CA ALA A 259 7.77 -7.95 0.90
C ALA A 259 7.56 -7.75 -0.61
N ASP A 260 7.16 -6.55 -1.01
CA ASP A 260 7.03 -6.17 -2.42
C ASP A 260 8.34 -6.09 -3.21
N MET A 261 9.48 -6.26 -2.53
CA MET A 261 10.78 -6.37 -3.16
C MET A 261 11.20 -7.82 -3.38
N PHE A 262 10.65 -8.81 -2.69
CA PHE A 262 11.01 -10.22 -2.92
C PHE A 262 9.86 -11.08 -3.45
N MET A 263 8.64 -10.56 -3.48
CA MET A 263 7.45 -11.31 -3.83
C MET A 263 6.41 -10.48 -4.59
N LEU A 264 5.75 -11.15 -5.54
CA LEU A 264 4.50 -10.74 -6.17
C LEU A 264 3.56 -11.95 -6.23
N THR A 265 2.28 -11.75 -5.98
CA THR A 265 1.24 -12.79 -6.14
C THR A 265 0.44 -12.48 -7.40
N PRO A 266 0.80 -13.04 -8.57
CA PRO A 266 0.13 -12.74 -9.84
C PRO A 266 -1.23 -13.41 -9.99
N ASP A 267 -1.47 -14.52 -9.28
CA ASP A 267 -2.65 -15.37 -9.43
C ASP A 267 -2.81 -16.27 -8.19
N VAL A 268 -3.98 -16.89 -8.05
CA VAL A 268 -4.26 -17.81 -6.93
C VAL A 268 -3.32 -19.01 -7.02
N GLY A 269 -2.64 -19.32 -5.92
CA GLY A 269 -1.73 -20.45 -5.84
C GLY A 269 -0.42 -20.26 -6.59
N LYS A 270 -0.09 -19.05 -7.09
CA LYS A 270 1.17 -18.75 -7.75
C LYS A 270 1.84 -17.54 -7.12
N VAL A 271 3.16 -17.60 -6.98
CA VAL A 271 3.96 -16.48 -6.48
C VAL A 271 5.21 -16.32 -7.32
N VAL A 272 5.51 -15.09 -7.73
CA VAL A 272 6.83 -14.74 -8.25
C VAL A 272 7.71 -14.42 -7.05
N LEU A 273 8.85 -15.09 -6.92
CA LEU A 273 9.69 -15.01 -5.73
C LEU A 273 11.16 -14.80 -6.09
N ALA A 274 11.83 -13.90 -5.37
CA ALA A 274 13.28 -13.83 -5.27
C ALA A 274 13.74 -14.63 -4.03
N PRO A 275 13.95 -15.96 -4.13
CA PRO A 275 14.13 -16.83 -2.95
C PRO A 275 15.40 -16.52 -2.15
N HIS A 276 16.39 -15.88 -2.78
CA HIS A 276 17.64 -15.47 -2.14
C HIS A 276 17.47 -14.31 -1.13
N LEU A 277 16.28 -13.72 -1.04
CA LEU A 277 15.97 -12.58 -0.15
C LEU A 277 15.01 -12.92 1.00
N VAL A 278 14.67 -14.20 1.15
CA VAL A 278 13.78 -14.68 2.21
C VAL A 278 14.40 -15.85 2.97
N ASN A 279 13.99 -16.02 4.21
CA ASN A 279 14.34 -17.18 5.00
C ASN A 279 13.76 -18.48 4.40
N TYR A 280 14.50 -19.58 4.46
CA TYR A 280 14.08 -20.88 3.92
C TYR A 280 12.74 -21.39 4.50
N GLY A 281 12.38 -20.96 5.72
CA GLY A 281 11.08 -21.24 6.32
C GLY A 281 9.90 -20.76 5.48
N PHE A 282 10.00 -19.58 4.88
CA PHE A 282 8.96 -19.06 4.00
C PHE A 282 8.86 -19.84 2.68
N VAL A 283 9.98 -20.22 2.08
CA VAL A 283 9.99 -21.10 0.89
C VAL A 283 9.32 -22.44 1.20
N ARG A 284 9.56 -23.01 2.38
CA ARG A 284 8.88 -24.23 2.83
C ARG A 284 7.39 -24.03 3.10
N TYR A 285 7.00 -22.87 3.63
CA TYR A 285 5.60 -22.52 3.85
C TYR A 285 4.83 -22.51 2.53
N LEU A 286 5.36 -21.81 1.51
CA LEU A 286 4.75 -21.73 0.18
C LEU A 286 4.60 -23.12 -0.45
N ARG A 287 5.70 -23.90 -0.49
CA ARG A 287 5.66 -25.27 -1.04
C ARG A 287 4.76 -26.22 -0.25
N GLY A 288 4.64 -26.03 1.06
CA GLY A 288 3.79 -26.85 1.92
C GLY A 288 2.29 -26.57 1.75
N ARG A 289 1.92 -25.45 1.11
CA ARG A 289 0.56 -25.07 0.74
C ARG A 289 0.31 -25.22 -0.77
N ASP A 290 1.15 -26.01 -1.44
CA ASP A 290 1.08 -26.27 -2.89
C ASP A 290 1.05 -25.00 -3.75
N ILE A 291 1.66 -23.92 -3.26
CA ILE A 291 1.84 -22.67 -4.01
C ILE A 291 3.01 -22.85 -4.98
N GLU A 292 2.75 -22.63 -6.27
CA GLU A 292 3.73 -22.64 -7.33
C GLU A 292 4.65 -21.41 -7.25
N ILE A 293 5.96 -21.64 -7.25
CA ILE A 293 6.97 -20.58 -7.17
C ILE A 293 7.55 -20.37 -8.56
N ILE A 294 7.32 -19.18 -9.12
CA ILE A 294 7.97 -18.67 -10.33
C ILE A 294 9.20 -17.88 -9.86
N GLU A 295 10.38 -18.46 -10.04
CA GLU A 295 11.62 -17.87 -9.51
C GLU A 295 12.13 -16.71 -10.37
N VAL A 296 12.47 -15.60 -9.72
CA VAL A 296 13.16 -14.46 -10.34
C VAL A 296 14.64 -14.81 -10.55
N PRO A 297 15.17 -14.74 -11.79
CA PRO A 297 16.60 -14.84 -12.03
C PRO A 297 17.36 -13.76 -11.24
N VAL A 298 18.47 -14.13 -10.61
CA VAL A 298 19.26 -13.21 -9.77
C VAL A 298 19.68 -11.95 -10.53
N GLU A 299 19.92 -12.04 -11.84
CA GLU A 299 20.33 -10.88 -12.63
C GLU A 299 19.19 -9.89 -12.90
N GLU A 300 17.92 -10.33 -12.86
CA GLU A 300 16.74 -9.49 -13.09
C GLU A 300 16.16 -8.91 -11.80
N TYR A 301 16.66 -9.33 -10.63
CA TYR A 301 16.16 -8.86 -9.33
C TYR A 301 16.17 -7.33 -9.24
N TRP A 302 17.27 -6.71 -9.70
CA TRP A 302 17.42 -5.27 -9.60
C TRP A 302 16.58 -4.48 -10.58
N ASP A 303 16.02 -5.12 -11.61
CA ASP A 303 15.05 -4.54 -12.54
C ASP A 303 13.64 -4.46 -11.95
N LEU A 304 13.50 -4.74 -10.64
CA LEU A 304 12.26 -4.68 -9.88
C LEU A 304 11.20 -5.68 -10.38
N ALA A 305 11.65 -6.87 -10.78
CA ALA A 305 10.86 -7.96 -11.38
C ALA A 305 9.63 -8.41 -10.57
N VAL A 306 9.57 -8.08 -9.27
CA VAL A 306 8.45 -8.40 -8.35
C VAL A 306 7.77 -7.17 -7.76
N ASN A 307 8.26 -5.95 -8.02
CA ASN A 307 7.64 -4.72 -7.54
C ASN A 307 6.52 -4.24 -8.48
N GLY A 308 5.67 -5.18 -8.89
CA GLY A 308 4.51 -4.95 -9.74
C GLY A 308 3.21 -4.79 -8.97
N VAL A 309 2.15 -4.49 -9.71
CA VAL A 309 0.78 -4.45 -9.21
C VAL A 309 -0.05 -5.55 -9.86
N THR A 310 -0.68 -6.38 -9.04
CA THR A 310 -1.69 -7.33 -9.51
C THR A 310 -2.99 -6.60 -9.75
N LEU A 311 -3.45 -6.52 -11.00
CA LEU A 311 -4.72 -5.88 -11.33
C LEU A 311 -5.90 -6.77 -10.94
N GLU A 312 -5.81 -8.05 -11.24
CA GLU A 312 -6.74 -9.12 -10.86
C GLU A 312 -6.00 -10.46 -11.03
N PRO A 313 -6.54 -11.59 -10.54
CA PRO A 313 -5.85 -12.88 -10.67
C PRO A 313 -5.59 -13.19 -12.14
N GLY A 314 -4.33 -13.49 -12.47
CA GLY A 314 -3.90 -13.75 -13.84
C GLY A 314 -3.47 -12.50 -14.63
N LYS A 315 -3.46 -11.30 -14.02
CA LYS A 315 -3.10 -10.06 -14.73
C LYS A 315 -2.31 -9.09 -13.86
N VAL A 316 -1.12 -8.72 -14.30
CA VAL A 316 -0.18 -7.87 -13.54
C VAL A 316 0.38 -6.73 -14.40
N ILE A 317 0.78 -5.64 -13.75
CA ILE A 317 1.62 -4.60 -14.33
C ILE A 317 3.04 -4.75 -13.76
N LEU A 318 4.05 -4.79 -14.63
CA LEU A 318 5.47 -4.91 -14.27
C LEU A 318 6.33 -3.83 -14.91
N ASN A 319 7.45 -3.54 -14.25
CA ASN A 319 8.48 -2.68 -14.80
C ASN A 319 9.18 -3.37 -15.98
N SER A 320 9.55 -2.59 -16.99
CA SER A 320 10.43 -3.03 -18.07
C SER A 320 11.78 -3.55 -17.57
N GLY A 321 12.34 -4.54 -18.28
CA GLY A 321 13.72 -5.02 -18.08
C GLY A 321 13.87 -6.42 -17.49
N SER A 322 12.78 -7.08 -17.06
CA SER A 322 12.82 -8.45 -16.52
C SER A 322 12.30 -9.50 -17.51
N GLU A 323 12.90 -9.61 -18.71
CA GLU A 323 12.30 -10.38 -19.81
C GLU A 323 12.16 -11.88 -19.54
N ARG A 324 13.04 -12.51 -18.74
CA ARG A 324 12.87 -13.94 -18.40
C ARG A 324 11.75 -14.12 -17.39
N THR A 325 11.63 -13.24 -16.41
CA THR A 325 10.53 -13.25 -15.45
C THR A 325 9.18 -13.03 -16.14
N MET A 326 9.08 -12.06 -17.05
CA MET A 326 7.86 -11.81 -17.82
C MET A 326 7.45 -13.00 -18.69
N ARG A 327 8.39 -13.62 -19.41
CA ARG A 327 8.11 -14.84 -20.18
C ARG A 327 7.66 -15.99 -19.29
N ALA A 328 8.30 -16.17 -18.13
CA ALA A 328 7.89 -17.20 -17.19
C ALA A 328 6.44 -16.97 -16.71
N LEU A 329 6.07 -15.73 -16.40
CA LEU A 329 4.69 -15.38 -16.06
C LEU A 329 3.69 -15.73 -17.20
N GLU A 330 4.00 -15.34 -18.44
CA GLU A 330 3.17 -15.64 -19.61
C GLU A 330 3.02 -17.16 -19.84
N GLU A 331 4.09 -17.94 -19.67
CA GLU A 331 4.07 -19.41 -19.75
C GLU A 331 3.16 -20.05 -18.68
N HIS A 332 2.94 -19.36 -17.55
CA HIS A 332 2.01 -19.77 -16.49
C HIS A 332 0.62 -19.13 -16.63
N GLY A 333 0.32 -18.56 -17.80
CA GLY A 333 -0.99 -18.01 -18.14
C GLY A 333 -1.29 -16.65 -17.52
N ILE A 334 -0.26 -15.91 -17.11
CA ILE A 334 -0.41 -14.56 -16.55
C ILE A 334 -0.24 -13.52 -17.68
N GLU A 335 -1.21 -12.63 -17.83
CA GLU A 335 -1.10 -11.45 -18.66
C GLU A 335 -0.19 -10.42 -17.97
N VAL A 336 0.86 -9.98 -18.66
CA VAL A 336 1.79 -8.96 -18.18
C VAL A 336 1.62 -7.70 -19.01
N ILE A 337 1.34 -6.59 -18.32
CA ILE A 337 1.40 -5.24 -18.90
C ILE A 337 2.73 -4.61 -18.47
N GLU A 338 3.52 -4.19 -19.45
CA GLU A 338 4.83 -3.61 -19.22
C GLU A 338 4.76 -2.08 -19.19
N VAL A 339 5.44 -1.45 -18.22
CA VAL A 339 5.60 0.00 -18.11
C VAL A 339 7.06 0.34 -17.78
N ASP A 340 7.62 1.40 -18.36
CA ASP A 340 8.98 1.86 -18.04
C ASP A 340 8.98 2.74 -16.79
N PHE A 341 9.57 2.25 -15.70
CA PHE A 341 9.76 2.97 -14.43
C PHE A 341 11.25 3.19 -14.08
N SER A 342 12.12 3.16 -15.10
CA SER A 342 13.57 3.22 -14.94
C SER A 342 14.08 4.48 -14.23
N GLU A 343 13.42 5.63 -14.38
CA GLU A 343 13.84 6.88 -13.71
C GLU A 343 13.45 6.86 -12.22
N SER A 344 12.32 6.25 -11.88
CA SER A 344 11.91 6.00 -10.48
C SER A 344 12.88 5.07 -9.77
N GLN A 345 13.24 3.97 -10.43
CA GLN A 345 14.23 3.01 -9.93
C GLN A 345 15.58 3.69 -9.69
N ARG A 346 15.99 4.60 -10.58
CA ARG A 346 17.23 5.38 -10.44
C ARG A 346 17.22 6.26 -9.20
N PHE A 347 16.12 6.98 -8.98
CA PHE A 347 16.00 7.99 -7.92
C PHE A 347 15.67 7.42 -6.53
N ALA A 348 14.81 6.41 -6.44
CA ALA A 348 14.22 5.97 -5.18
C ALA A 348 14.30 4.47 -4.92
N ILE A 349 14.82 3.67 -5.88
CA ILE A 349 14.71 2.21 -5.83
C ILE A 349 13.24 1.81 -5.56
N ALA A 350 12.31 2.46 -6.26
CA ALA A 350 10.88 2.31 -6.05
C ALA A 350 10.20 1.89 -7.35
N GLY A 351 9.49 0.77 -7.31
CA GLY A 351 8.71 0.26 -8.43
C GLY A 351 7.24 0.66 -8.35
N LEU A 352 6.43 -0.04 -9.14
CA LEU A 352 5.02 0.27 -9.36
C LEU A 352 4.19 0.08 -8.09
N HIS A 353 4.43 -1.00 -7.33
CA HIS A 353 3.74 -1.20 -6.05
C HIS A 353 4.11 -0.12 -5.05
N CYS A 354 5.40 0.20 -4.90
CA CYS A 354 5.83 1.26 -3.99
C CYS A 354 5.15 2.60 -4.27
N ALA A 355 4.89 2.91 -5.55
CA ALA A 355 4.22 4.13 -5.99
C ALA A 355 2.69 4.15 -5.78
N THR A 356 2.10 3.06 -5.31
CA THR A 356 0.64 2.85 -5.31
C THR A 356 0.14 2.50 -3.91
N LEU A 357 -0.79 3.28 -3.38
CA LEU A 357 -1.62 2.84 -2.25
C LEU A 357 -2.90 2.24 -2.80
N GLU A 358 -3.08 0.93 -2.61
CA GLU A 358 -4.33 0.27 -2.95
C GLU A 358 -5.41 0.62 -1.92
N LEU A 359 -6.57 1.09 -2.37
CA LEU A 359 -7.67 1.54 -1.51
C LEU A 359 -8.84 0.55 -1.52
N ILE A 360 -9.19 0.01 -2.69
CA ILE A 360 -10.33 -0.88 -2.87
C ILE A 360 -9.99 -1.99 -3.88
N ARG A 361 -10.23 -3.24 -3.50
CA ARG A 361 -10.33 -4.42 -4.37
C ARG A 361 -11.72 -5.05 -4.25
N ASP A 362 -12.10 -5.88 -5.21
CA ASP A 362 -13.32 -6.70 -5.10
C ASP A 362 -13.26 -7.62 -3.86
N GLN A 363 -14.32 -7.60 -3.04
CA GLN A 363 -14.44 -8.39 -1.80
C GLN A 363 -15.74 -9.22 -1.76
N PRO A 364 -15.73 -10.44 -1.19
CA PRO A 364 -14.54 -11.17 -0.78
C PRO A 364 -13.71 -11.55 -2.01
N GLY A 365 -12.40 -11.32 -1.96
CA GLY A 365 -11.51 -11.74 -3.02
C GLY A 365 -11.27 -13.26 -3.02
N PRO A 366 -10.41 -13.77 -3.90
CA PRO A 366 -10.07 -15.18 -3.96
C PRO A 366 -9.36 -15.64 -2.67
N LEU A 367 -9.54 -16.92 -2.35
CA LEU A 367 -8.87 -17.64 -1.27
C LEU A 367 -8.01 -18.75 -1.87
N LEU A 368 -6.86 -19.02 -1.25
CA LEU A 368 -6.14 -20.26 -1.48
C LEU A 368 -6.93 -21.39 -0.81
N GLU A 369 -7.32 -22.42 -1.57
CA GLU A 369 -8.09 -23.57 -1.08
C GLU A 369 -7.28 -24.49 -0.15
#